data_AF-A0AAE0WQ70-F1
#
_entry.id   AF-A0AAE0WQ70-F1
#
_cell.length_a   1.000
_cell.length_b   1.000
_cell.length_c   1.000
_cell.angle_alpha   90.00
_cell.angle_beta   90.00
_cell.angle_gamma   90.00
#
_symmetry.space_group_name_H-M   'P 1'
#
loop_
_entity.id
_entity.type
_entity.pdbx_description
1 polymer ?
#
loop_
_entity_poly.entity_id
_entity_poly.type
_entity_poly.pdbx_seq_one_letter_code
_entity_poly.pdbx_strand_id
1 'polypeptide(L)'
;MKFERRGLIEVAQIESSSVLKESWERRMLSSSMLSICTGNALNQIAIPATMPYALGQVAAAMMIEFAANAYGQQGYRFYYADERQVDGRPPNLDRDGVAHAEMYWTLANEEKQSKCQVTFVKG
;
A
#
# COMPACT_ATOMS: atom_id res chain seq x y z
N MET A 1 -43.04 -37.80 9.43
CA MET A 1 -41.86 -37.44 10.25
C MET A 1 -40.76 -36.91 9.32
N LYS A 2 -40.73 -35.60 9.09
CA LYS A 2 -39.71 -34.91 8.29
C LYS A 2 -39.86 -33.42 8.55
N PHE A 3 -39.06 -32.83 9.43
CA PHE A 3 -38.75 -31.39 9.46
C PHE A 3 -37.70 -31.15 10.54
N GLU A 4 -36.42 -31.33 10.21
CA GLU A 4 -35.32 -30.95 11.13
C GLU A 4 -33.99 -30.64 10.41
N ARG A 5 -33.85 -30.99 9.13
CA ARG A 5 -32.59 -30.76 8.38
C ARG A 5 -32.40 -29.37 7.79
N ARG A 6 -33.40 -28.48 7.82
CA ARG A 6 -33.25 -27.11 7.29
C ARG A 6 -32.54 -26.15 8.25
N GLY A 7 -32.78 -26.26 9.56
CA GLY A 7 -32.14 -25.39 10.55
C GLY A 7 -30.63 -25.65 10.72
N LEU A 8 -30.21 -26.92 10.65
CA LEU A 8 -28.80 -27.29 10.85
C LEU A 8 -27.86 -26.79 9.74
N ILE A 9 -28.35 -26.70 8.49
CA ILE A 9 -27.54 -26.22 7.36
C ILE A 9 -27.37 -24.69 7.44
N GLU A 10 -28.43 -23.97 7.81
CA GLU A 10 -28.40 -22.52 7.94
C GLU A 10 -27.54 -22.06 9.12
N VAL A 11 -27.64 -22.73 10.27
CA VAL A 11 -26.79 -22.47 11.44
C VAL A 11 -25.31 -22.77 11.14
N ALA A 12 -24.99 -23.90 10.50
CA ALA A 12 -23.62 -24.22 10.12
C ALA A 12 -23.01 -23.22 9.11
N GLN A 13 -23.83 -22.67 8.22
CA GLN A 13 -23.39 -21.68 7.24
C GLN A 13 -23.18 -20.29 7.87
N ILE A 14 -24.01 -19.92 8.86
CA ILE A 14 -23.85 -18.71 9.67
C ILE A 14 -22.59 -18.80 10.53
N GLU A 15 -22.36 -19.92 11.23
CA GLU A 15 -21.17 -20.14 12.05
C GLU A 15 -19.88 -20.15 11.22
N SER A 16 -19.91 -20.73 10.02
CA SER A 16 -18.78 -20.67 9.08
C SER A 16 -18.46 -19.23 8.66
N SER A 17 -19.48 -18.43 8.35
CA SER A 17 -19.29 -17.03 7.94
C SER A 17 -18.78 -16.12 9.06
N SER A 18 -19.21 -16.33 10.31
CA SER A 18 -18.73 -15.56 11.46
C SER A 18 -17.27 -15.92 11.80
N VAL A 19 -16.92 -17.20 11.77
CA VAL A 19 -15.52 -17.66 11.98
C VAL A 19 -14.60 -17.15 10.88
N LEU A 20 -15.05 -17.12 9.63
CA LEU A 20 -14.28 -16.53 8.53
C LEU A 20 -14.11 -15.03 8.73
N LYS A 21 -15.17 -14.29 9.09
CA LYS A 21 -15.10 -12.86 9.37
C LYS A 21 -14.11 -12.56 10.50
N GLU A 22 -14.21 -13.28 11.61
CA GLU A 22 -13.28 -13.14 12.74
C GLU A 22 -11.85 -13.50 12.36
N SER A 23 -11.64 -14.53 11.54
CA SER A 23 -10.32 -14.91 11.02
C SER A 23 -9.72 -13.81 10.12
N TRP A 24 -10.53 -13.25 9.22
CA TRP A 24 -10.15 -12.13 8.35
C TRP A 24 -9.81 -10.89 9.16
N GLU A 25 -10.66 -10.49 10.10
CA GLU A 25 -10.44 -9.35 11.00
C GLU A 25 -9.18 -9.57 11.85
N ARG A 26 -9.02 -10.77 12.44
CA ARG A 26 -7.84 -11.11 13.25
C ARG A 26 -6.56 -11.10 12.42
N ARG A 27 -6.61 -11.49 11.14
CA ARG A 27 -5.46 -11.42 10.23
C ARG A 27 -5.13 -9.99 9.80
N MET A 28 -6.14 -9.15 9.56
CA MET A 28 -5.92 -7.72 9.31
C MET A 28 -5.36 -6.99 10.53
N LEU A 29 -5.75 -7.42 11.74
CA LEU A 29 -5.24 -6.87 13.00
C LEU A 29 -3.87 -7.45 13.40
N SER A 30 -3.52 -8.67 12.97
CA SER A 30 -2.25 -9.33 13.31
C SER A 30 -1.15 -9.13 12.27
N SER A 31 -1.48 -8.84 11.01
CA SER A 31 -0.50 -8.44 10.01
C SER A 31 -0.38 -6.93 10.03
N SER A 32 0.83 -6.40 10.24
CA SER A 32 1.11 -5.00 9.95
C SER A 32 0.77 -4.70 8.49
N MET A 33 -0.34 -4.00 8.23
CA MET A 33 -0.74 -3.72 6.85
C MET A 33 0.26 -2.74 6.22
N LEU A 34 0.75 -3.13 5.03
CA LEU A 34 1.68 -2.39 4.20
C LEU A 34 0.97 -1.96 2.93
N SER A 35 1.03 -0.66 2.63
CA SER A 35 0.52 -0.07 1.39
C SER A 35 1.63 0.73 0.71
N ILE A 36 1.94 0.39 -0.54
CA ILE A 36 2.93 1.09 -1.36
C ILE A 36 2.23 1.69 -2.56
N CYS A 37 2.34 3.00 -2.73
CA CYS A 37 1.91 3.72 -3.91
C CYS A 37 3.14 3.96 -4.81
N THR A 38 3.09 3.41 -6.02
CA THR A 38 4.13 3.65 -7.03
C THR A 38 3.96 5.03 -7.65
N GLY A 39 4.97 5.87 -7.48
CA GLY A 39 4.98 7.26 -7.89
C GLY A 39 6.14 7.64 -8.81
N ASN A 40 6.30 8.95 -9.01
CA ASN A 40 7.46 9.56 -9.66
C ASN A 40 7.75 10.93 -9.02
N ALA A 41 8.73 11.67 -9.53
CA ALA A 41 9.12 12.95 -8.96
C ALA A 41 8.08 14.09 -9.06
N LEU A 42 6.95 13.91 -9.75
CA LEU A 42 5.98 14.99 -10.02
C LEU A 42 5.20 15.46 -8.79
N ASN A 43 5.27 14.73 -7.66
CA ASN A 43 4.74 15.24 -6.40
C ASN A 43 5.62 16.35 -5.78
N GLN A 44 6.89 16.45 -6.21
CA GLN A 44 7.87 17.41 -5.69
C GLN A 44 8.46 18.34 -6.75
N ILE A 45 8.41 17.94 -8.02
CA ILE A 45 8.99 18.67 -9.15
C ILE A 45 7.89 19.02 -10.15
N ALA A 46 7.69 20.32 -10.38
CA ALA A 46 6.78 20.80 -11.41
C ALA A 46 7.48 20.79 -12.78
N ILE A 47 7.06 19.86 -13.65
CA ILE A 47 7.54 19.79 -15.04
C ILE A 47 6.49 20.44 -15.96
N PRO A 48 6.85 21.37 -16.85
CA PRO A 48 5.91 21.95 -17.81
C PRO A 48 5.20 20.87 -18.65
N ALA A 49 3.94 21.12 -18.98
CA ALA A 49 3.08 20.22 -19.75
C ALA A 49 2.68 18.89 -19.08
N THR A 50 3.04 18.64 -17.81
CA THR A 50 2.63 17.42 -17.08
C THR A 50 1.56 17.65 -16.02
N MET A 51 0.96 18.84 -15.95
CA MET A 51 0.05 19.24 -14.86
C MET A 51 -1.10 18.25 -14.60
N PRO A 52 -1.87 17.80 -15.61
CA PRO A 52 -2.98 16.86 -15.36
C PRO A 52 -2.52 15.55 -14.71
N TYR A 53 -1.30 15.10 -15.03
CA TYR A 53 -0.71 13.91 -14.46
C TYR A 53 -0.11 14.16 -13.07
N ALA A 54 0.55 15.32 -12.88
CA ALA A 54 1.14 15.72 -11.61
C ALA A 54 0.09 15.87 -10.50
N LEU A 55 -1.11 16.36 -10.82
CA LEU A 55 -2.20 16.50 -9.83
C LEU A 55 -2.53 15.17 -9.14
N GLY A 56 -2.61 14.08 -9.90
CA GLY A 56 -2.86 12.74 -9.34
C GLY A 56 -1.72 12.26 -8.45
N GLN A 57 -0.47 12.54 -8.83
CA GLN A 57 0.71 12.16 -8.06
C GLN A 57 0.82 12.93 -6.75
N VAL A 58 0.53 14.24 -6.75
CA VAL A 58 0.48 15.07 -5.53
C VAL A 58 -0.62 14.58 -4.59
N ALA A 59 -1.82 14.32 -5.12
CA ALA A 59 -2.92 13.81 -4.32
C ALA A 59 -2.59 12.44 -3.70
N ALA A 60 -1.99 11.53 -4.48
CA ALA A 60 -1.56 10.22 -3.99
C ALA A 60 -0.51 10.32 -2.88
N ALA A 61 0.53 11.15 -3.08
CA ALA A 61 1.56 11.38 -2.07
C ALA A 61 0.95 11.94 -0.77
N MET A 62 0.04 12.91 -0.86
CA MET A 62 -0.66 13.49 0.29
C MET A 62 -1.52 12.45 1.03
N MET A 63 -2.26 11.60 0.30
CA MET A 63 -3.07 10.54 0.93
C MET A 63 -2.20 9.55 1.70
N ILE A 64 -1.05 9.16 1.13
CA ILE A 64 -0.09 8.26 1.78
C ILE A 64 0.53 8.91 3.01
N GLU A 65 0.95 10.18 2.91
CA GLU A 65 1.52 10.91 4.04
C GLU A 65 0.50 11.06 5.18
N PHE A 66 -0.75 11.37 4.85
CA PHE A 66 -1.84 11.43 5.84
C PHE A 66 -2.02 10.08 6.55
N ALA A 67 -2.05 8.98 5.80
CA ALA A 67 -2.18 7.63 6.37
C ALA A 67 -0.97 7.25 7.24
N ALA A 68 0.25 7.54 6.79
CA ALA A 68 1.46 7.30 7.57
C ALA A 68 1.45 8.08 8.89
N ASN A 69 1.03 9.35 8.85
CA ASN A 69 0.95 10.19 10.05
C ASN A 69 -0.14 9.73 11.02
N ALA A 70 -1.30 9.29 10.51
CA ALA A 70 -2.43 8.86 11.34
C ALA A 70 -2.22 7.46 11.96
N TYR A 71 -1.61 6.54 11.21
CA TYR A 71 -1.62 5.11 11.53
C TYR A 71 -0.22 4.50 11.69
N GLY A 72 0.85 5.20 11.34
CA GLY A 72 2.22 4.68 11.39
C GLY A 72 2.68 4.22 12.78
N GLN A 73 2.24 4.92 13.84
CA GLN A 73 2.54 4.52 15.23
C GLN A 73 1.82 3.24 15.67
N GLN A 74 0.76 2.85 14.96
CA GLN A 74 -0.02 1.64 15.24
C GLN A 74 0.55 0.40 14.53
N GLY A 75 1.72 0.52 13.88
CA GLY A 75 2.40 -0.57 13.19
C GLY A 75 2.02 -0.71 11.71
N TYR A 76 1.15 0.15 11.19
CA TYR A 76 0.85 0.22 9.75
C TYR A 76 1.96 0.92 8.99
N ARG A 77 2.16 0.54 7.73
CA ARG A 77 3.20 1.10 6.87
C ARG A 77 2.63 1.61 5.54
N PHE A 78 2.91 2.85 5.21
CA PHE A 78 2.46 3.53 4.00
C PHE A 78 3.63 4.25 3.34
N TYR A 79 3.85 3.94 2.06
CA TYR A 79 4.96 4.51 1.29
C TYR A 79 4.50 5.03 -0.06
N TYR A 80 4.99 6.21 -0.43
CA TYR A 80 4.98 6.73 -1.79
C TYR A 80 6.39 6.53 -2.30
N ALA A 81 6.55 5.58 -3.22
CA ALA A 81 7.85 5.14 -3.68
C ALA A 81 8.07 5.57 -5.12
N ASP A 82 9.12 6.37 -5.33
CA ASP A 82 9.41 7.00 -6.61
C ASP A 82 10.85 6.72 -7.06
N GLU A 83 10.98 6.15 -8.25
CA GLU A 83 12.27 5.96 -8.92
C GLU A 83 12.71 7.30 -9.54
N ARG A 84 13.99 7.62 -9.39
CA ARG A 84 14.65 8.78 -10.03
C ARG A 84 15.93 8.36 -10.73
N GLN A 85 16.34 9.20 -11.66
CA GLN A 85 17.69 9.20 -12.19
C GLN A 85 18.65 9.86 -11.20
N VAL A 86 19.96 9.70 -11.41
CA VAL A 86 21.01 10.29 -10.56
C VAL A 86 20.92 11.81 -10.48
N ASP A 87 20.37 12.46 -11.52
CA ASP A 87 20.13 13.90 -11.57
C ASP A 87 18.82 14.34 -10.86
N GLY A 88 18.09 13.40 -10.27
CA GLY A 88 16.82 13.63 -9.57
C GLY A 88 15.60 13.75 -10.47
N ARG A 89 15.71 13.56 -11.79
CA ARG A 89 14.56 13.54 -12.70
C ARG A 89 13.83 12.21 -12.66
N PRO A 90 12.53 12.16 -13.03
CA PRO A 90 11.87 10.88 -13.20
C PRO A 90 12.51 10.10 -14.36
N PRO A 91 12.55 8.75 -14.30
CA PRO A 91 13.09 7.91 -15.37
C PRO A 91 12.22 7.88 -16.65
N ASN A 92 11.04 8.50 -16.64
CA ASN A 92 10.08 8.48 -17.75
C ASN A 92 9.74 7.04 -18.18
N LEU A 93 10.23 6.63 -19.36
CA LEU A 93 10.04 5.29 -19.91
C LEU A 93 11.10 4.29 -19.43
N ASP A 94 12.22 4.78 -18.87
CA ASP A 94 13.38 3.97 -18.46
C ASP A 94 13.25 3.42 -17.03
N ARG A 95 12.02 3.21 -16.55
CA ARG A 95 11.73 2.66 -15.21
C ARG A 95 12.22 1.22 -15.11
N ASP A 96 12.78 0.86 -13.96
CA ASP A 96 13.37 -0.46 -13.74
C ASP A 96 12.54 -1.32 -12.76
N GLY A 97 11.91 -2.37 -13.29
CA GLY A 97 11.07 -3.26 -12.49
C GLY A 97 11.82 -4.02 -11.39
N VAL A 98 13.11 -4.31 -11.60
CA VAL A 98 13.94 -5.01 -10.61
C VAL A 98 14.29 -4.05 -9.46
N ALA A 99 14.69 -2.82 -9.77
CA ALA A 99 14.95 -1.79 -8.75
C ALA A 99 13.70 -1.52 -7.91
N HIS A 100 12.52 -1.46 -8.53
CA HIS A 100 11.24 -1.36 -7.83
C HIS A 100 11.01 -2.56 -6.90
N ALA A 101 11.25 -3.79 -7.38
CA ALA A 101 11.07 -5.00 -6.57
C ALA A 101 12.00 -5.04 -5.35
N GLU A 102 13.27 -4.67 -5.52
CA GLU A 102 14.26 -4.60 -4.45
C GLU A 102 13.88 -3.55 -3.39
N MET A 103 13.45 -2.37 -3.83
CA MET A 103 12.99 -1.34 -2.91
C MET A 103 11.73 -1.79 -2.15
N TYR A 104 10.74 -2.37 -2.84
CA TYR A 104 9.51 -2.84 -2.19
C TYR A 104 9.76 -3.99 -1.23
N TRP A 105 10.70 -4.88 -1.56
CA TRP A 105 11.18 -5.90 -0.66
C TRP A 105 11.79 -5.30 0.61
N THR A 106 12.61 -4.27 0.47
CA THR A 106 13.22 -3.56 1.60
C THR A 106 12.14 -2.95 2.51
N LEU A 107 11.20 -2.19 1.94
CA LEU A 107 10.10 -1.56 2.67
C LEU A 107 9.16 -2.58 3.34
N ALA A 108 8.96 -3.74 2.72
CA ALA A 108 8.13 -4.79 3.28
C ALA A 108 8.72 -5.40 4.56
N ASN A 109 10.04 -5.46 4.63
CA ASN A 109 10.79 -6.00 5.76
C ASN A 109 11.08 -4.95 6.85
N GLU A 110 10.68 -3.70 6.68
CA GLU A 110 10.76 -2.72 7.77
C GLU A 110 9.80 -3.08 8.91
N GLU A 111 10.31 -3.09 10.14
CA GLU A 111 9.50 -3.40 11.33
C GLU A 111 8.52 -2.28 11.68
N LYS A 112 8.89 -1.03 11.36
CA LYS A 112 8.13 0.18 11.70
C LYS A 112 8.08 1.12 10.51
N GLN A 113 7.05 1.95 10.46
CA GLN A 113 6.94 3.03 9.50
C GLN A 113 8.21 3.91 9.55
N SER A 114 8.93 3.99 8.42
CA SER A 114 9.97 4.98 8.20
C SER A 114 9.40 6.20 7.44
N LYS A 115 10.23 6.96 6.72
CA LYS A 115 9.74 8.11 5.94
C LYS A 115 8.78 7.62 4.85
N CYS A 116 7.58 8.20 4.80
CA CYS A 116 6.56 7.82 3.82
C CYS A 116 6.99 8.11 2.37
N GLN A 117 7.68 9.22 2.12
CA GLN A 117 8.31 9.50 0.83
C GLN A 117 9.62 8.73 0.70
N VAL A 118 9.64 7.75 -0.22
CA VAL A 118 10.79 6.92 -0.53
C VAL A 118 11.24 7.22 -1.95
N THR A 119 12.44 7.75 -2.08
CA THR A 119 13.06 8.05 -3.38
C THR A 119 14.28 7.17 -3.56
N PHE A 120 14.39 6.51 -4.71
CA PHE A 120 15.50 5.62 -5.01
C PHE A 120 15.96 5.78 -6.45
N VAL A 121 17.20 5.38 -6.71
CA VAL A 121 17.76 5.28 -8.06
C VAL A 121 17.99 3.80 -8.36
N LYS A 122 17.94 3.41 -9.63
CA LYS A 122 18.36 2.05 -9.99
C LYS A 122 19.83 1.83 -9.59
N GLY A 123 20.14 0.61 -9.13
CA GLY A 123 21.50 0.18 -8.81
C GLY A 123 22.42 0.07 -10.02
#